data_AF-A0A9N7MX75-F1
#
_entry.id   AF-A0A9N7MX75-F1
#
_cell.length_a   1.000
_cell.length_b   1.000
_cell.length_c   1.000
_cell.angle_alpha   90.00
_cell.angle_beta   90.00
_cell.angle_gamma   90.00
#
_symmetry.space_group_name_H-M   'P 1'
#
loop_
_entity.id
_entity.type
_entity.pdbx_description
1 polymer ?
#
loop_
_entity_poly.entity_id
_entity_poly.type
_entity_poly.pdbx_seq_one_letter_code
_entity_poly.pdbx_strand_id
1 'polypeptide(L)'
;MFIEEKGSFSVVLSGGTLIDTLRKLVESPYKESMEWSKWLIFWVDERVVLLDHEDNNYLLASSGFLSKVRIPPNNIFAINDKKSPEGAAEDYENRLKQLV
;
A
#
# COMPACT_ATOMS: atom_id res chain seq x y z
N MET A 1 -3.33 -11.44 19.37
CA MET A 1 -2.47 -10.59 18.49
C MET A 1 -3.31 -10.23 17.25
N PHE A 2 -3.32 -9.00 16.76
CA PHE A 2 -4.32 -8.55 15.74
C PHE A 2 -4.46 -9.49 14.53
N ILE A 3 -3.35 -9.98 13.97
CA ILE A 3 -3.35 -10.94 12.85
C ILE A 3 -3.94 -12.31 13.25
N GLU A 4 -3.70 -12.78 14.47
CA GLU A 4 -4.31 -14.03 14.97
C GLU A 4 -5.83 -13.91 15.07
N GLU A 5 -6.34 -12.74 15.42
CA GLU A 5 -7.78 -12.50 15.62
C GLU A 5 -8.51 -12.15 14.32
N LYS A 6 -7.84 -11.45 13.39
CA LYS A 6 -8.44 -10.91 12.16
C LYS A 6 -8.01 -11.63 10.89
N GLY A 7 -6.97 -12.45 10.95
CA GLY A 7 -6.42 -13.19 9.80
C GLY A 7 -5.61 -12.34 8.81
N SER A 8 -5.68 -11.00 8.90
CA SER A 8 -4.97 -10.04 8.07
C SER A 8 -4.68 -8.72 8.82
N PHE A 9 -3.78 -7.90 8.28
CA PHE A 9 -3.44 -6.57 8.77
C PHE A 9 -3.55 -5.55 7.64
N SER A 10 -4.55 -4.67 7.70
CA SER A 10 -4.78 -3.65 6.67
C SER A 10 -4.07 -2.35 7.01
N VAL A 11 -3.37 -1.78 6.03
CA VAL A 11 -2.63 -0.51 6.15
C VAL A 11 -3.01 0.41 5.01
N VAL A 12 -3.33 1.66 5.33
CA VAL A 12 -3.60 2.71 4.35
C VAL A 12 -2.43 3.69 4.33
N LEU A 13 -1.86 3.93 3.15
CA LEU A 13 -0.68 4.77 2.92
C LEU A 13 -1.10 6.15 2.39
N SER A 14 -0.44 7.20 2.86
CA SER A 14 -0.63 8.59 2.41
C SER A 14 0.56 9.17 1.63
N GLY A 15 1.58 8.36 1.36
CA GLY A 15 2.87 8.86 0.85
C GLY A 15 3.69 9.62 1.90
N GLY A 16 4.64 10.43 1.42
CA GLY A 16 5.54 11.22 2.26
C GLY A 16 6.39 10.40 3.25
N THR A 17 6.62 10.97 4.43
CA THR A 17 7.51 10.42 5.48
C THR A 17 7.01 9.12 6.12
N LEU A 18 5.76 8.72 5.85
CA LEU A 18 5.24 7.42 6.29
C LEU A 18 6.05 6.28 5.69
N ILE A 19 6.45 6.39 4.43
CA ILE A 19 7.23 5.36 3.74
C ILE A 19 8.62 5.21 4.38
N ASP A 20 9.24 6.31 4.77
CA ASP A 20 10.51 6.30 5.52
C ASP A 20 10.38 5.60 6.87
N THR A 21 9.23 5.78 7.53
CA THR A 21 8.94 5.13 8.81
C THR A 21 8.75 3.62 8.63
N LEU A 22 7.96 3.21 7.63
CA LEU A 22 7.71 1.79 7.32
C LEU A 22 8.97 1.05 6.89
N ARG A 23 9.91 1.74 6.22
CA ARG A 23 11.20 1.15 5.84
C ARG A 23 11.97 0.60 7.06
N LYS A 24 11.82 1.18 8.24
CA LYS A 24 12.48 0.68 9.47
C LYS A 24 12.03 -0.74 9.85
N LEU A 25 10.86 -1.17 9.40
CA LEU A 25 10.34 -2.53 9.66
C LEU A 25 11.12 -3.61 8.88
N VAL A 26 11.90 -3.23 7.86
CA VAL A 26 12.77 -4.18 7.14
C VAL A 26 14.15 -4.35 7.80
N GLU A 27 14.40 -3.62 8.87
CA GLU A 27 15.65 -3.62 9.63
C GLU A 27 15.52 -4.46 10.91
N SER A 28 16.66 -4.80 11.53
CA SER A 28 16.68 -5.46 12.83
C SER A 28 16.11 -4.53 13.92
N PRO A 29 15.35 -5.04 14.90
CA PRO A 29 15.00 -6.45 15.15
C PRO A 29 13.73 -6.95 14.44
N TYR A 30 13.06 -6.09 13.68
CA TYR A 30 11.71 -6.33 13.16
C TYR A 30 11.66 -7.24 11.93
N LYS A 31 12.76 -7.27 11.15
CA LYS A 31 12.83 -7.97 9.86
C LYS A 31 12.30 -9.41 9.89
N GLU A 32 12.53 -10.14 10.97
CA GLU A 32 12.15 -11.56 11.09
C GLU A 32 10.78 -11.77 11.75
N SER A 33 10.19 -10.76 12.38
CA SER A 33 8.92 -10.88 13.10
C SER A 33 7.69 -10.52 12.26
N MET A 34 7.87 -10.07 11.02
CA MET A 34 6.79 -9.52 10.20
C MET A 34 6.16 -10.56 9.27
N GLU A 35 4.85 -10.79 9.44
CA GLU A 35 4.04 -11.65 8.57
C GLU A 35 3.55 -10.94 7.30
N TRP A 36 4.45 -10.56 6.40
CA TRP A 36 4.13 -9.75 5.20
C TRP A 36 3.00 -10.32 4.31
N SER A 37 2.82 -11.65 4.28
CA SER A 37 1.73 -12.30 3.54
C SER A 37 0.33 -11.97 4.06
N LYS A 38 0.23 -11.43 5.28
CA LYS A 38 -1.02 -11.03 5.93
C LYS A 38 -1.33 -9.55 5.77
N TRP A 39 -0.39 -8.77 5.24
CA TRP A 39 -0.57 -7.33 5.06
C TRP A 39 -1.41 -7.05 3.82
N LEU A 40 -2.39 -6.17 3.96
CA LEU A 40 -3.21 -5.63 2.87
C LEU A 40 -2.92 -4.13 2.77
N ILE A 41 -2.48 -3.67 1.61
CA ILE A 41 -1.98 -2.30 1.40
C ILE A 41 -2.96 -1.51 0.55
N PHE A 42 -3.32 -0.33 1.03
CA PHE A 42 -4.23 0.62 0.41
C PHE A 42 -3.60 2.02 0.39
N TRP A 43 -4.16 2.92 -0.39
CA TRP A 43 -3.82 4.34 -0.39
C TRP A 43 -5.03 5.18 0.07
N VAL A 44 -4.77 6.26 0.81
CA VAL A 44 -5.79 7.23 1.21
C VAL A 44 -6.09 8.19 0.07
N ASP A 45 -5.06 8.55 -0.70
CA ASP A 45 -5.10 9.42 -1.85
C ASP A 45 -3.98 9.04 -2.82
N GLU A 46 -4.16 9.47 -4.07
CA GLU A 46 -3.15 9.40 -5.10
C GLU A 46 -3.31 10.60 -6.03
N ARG A 47 -2.18 11.10 -6.54
CA ARG A 47 -2.18 12.11 -7.58
C ARG A 47 -2.31 11.38 -8.91
N VAL A 48 -3.28 11.75 -9.72
CA VAL A 48 -3.49 11.16 -11.06
C VAL A 48 -2.47 11.73 -12.04
N VAL A 49 -1.23 11.31 -11.84
CA VAL A 49 -0.05 11.58 -12.66
C VAL A 49 0.52 10.25 -13.13
N LEU A 50 1.40 10.28 -14.14
CA LEU A 50 2.07 9.07 -14.63
C LEU A 50 2.82 8.34 -13.50
N LEU A 51 2.92 7.01 -13.60
CA LEU A 51 3.55 6.15 -12.58
C LEU A 51 5.02 6.44 -12.33
N ASP A 52 5.72 7.05 -13.28
CA ASP A 52 7.14 7.42 -13.17
C ASP A 52 7.33 8.84 -12.60
N HIS A 53 6.24 9.56 -12.34
CA HIS A 53 6.28 10.90 -11.77
C HIS A 53 6.63 10.84 -10.27
N GLU A 54 7.51 11.73 -9.82
CA GLU A 54 8.00 11.78 -8.42
C GLU A 54 6.90 11.97 -7.38
N ASP A 55 5.82 12.63 -7.81
CA ASP A 55 4.64 12.87 -6.98
C ASP A 55 3.72 11.65 -6.81
N ASN A 56 3.94 10.55 -7.53
CA ASN A 56 3.11 9.36 -7.45
C ASN A 56 3.36 8.58 -6.14
N ASN A 57 2.34 8.50 -5.28
CA ASN A 57 2.44 7.85 -3.97
C ASN A 57 2.71 6.35 -4.08
N TYR A 58 2.20 5.68 -5.11
CA TYR A 58 2.51 4.29 -5.40
C TYR A 58 4.00 4.09 -5.73
N LEU A 59 4.60 4.95 -6.58
CA LEU A 59 6.02 4.89 -6.90
C LEU A 59 6.89 5.08 -5.64
N LEU A 60 6.53 6.06 -4.81
CA LEU A 60 7.22 6.32 -3.54
C LEU A 60 7.17 5.09 -2.62
N ALA A 61 6.00 4.50 -2.42
CA ALA A 61 5.84 3.30 -1.60
C ALA A 61 6.58 2.09 -2.20
N SER A 62 6.51 1.91 -3.53
CA SER A 62 7.14 0.81 -4.25
C SER A 62 8.66 0.82 -4.10
N SER A 63 9.29 1.95 -4.40
CA SER A 63 10.75 2.14 -4.29
C SER A 63 11.23 2.22 -2.84
N GLY A 64 10.46 2.85 -1.95
CA GLY A 64 10.83 3.09 -0.57
C GLY A 64 10.67 1.88 0.35
N PHE A 65 9.63 1.06 0.13
CA PHE A 65 9.22 0.02 1.08
C PHE A 65 8.79 -1.29 0.40
N LEU A 66 7.82 -1.28 -0.52
CA LEU A 66 7.18 -2.51 -1.01
C LEU A 66 8.16 -3.43 -1.76
N SER A 67 9.14 -2.87 -2.48
CA SER A 67 10.21 -3.63 -3.14
C SER A 67 11.16 -4.38 -2.19
N LYS A 68 11.11 -4.08 -0.88
CA LYS A 68 12.00 -4.63 0.15
C LYS A 68 11.32 -5.70 1.00
N VAL A 69 10.02 -5.94 0.81
CA VAL A 69 9.21 -6.88 1.59
C VAL A 69 8.51 -7.90 0.70
N ARG A 70 8.07 -9.01 1.31
CA ARG A 70 7.42 -10.11 0.59
C ARG A 70 5.89 -10.03 0.67
N ILE A 71 5.33 -8.87 0.36
CA ILE A 71 3.87 -8.69 0.29
C ILE A 71 3.39 -9.25 -1.06
N PRO A 72 2.40 -10.17 -1.09
CA PRO A 72 1.84 -10.68 -2.33
C PRO A 72 1.23 -9.55 -3.18
N PRO A 73 1.41 -9.54 -4.52
CA PRO A 73 0.82 -8.52 -5.37
C PRO A 73 -0.71 -8.39 -5.24
N ASN A 74 -1.40 -9.50 -4.98
CA ASN A 74 -2.86 -9.52 -4.76
C ASN A 74 -3.29 -8.81 -3.48
N ASN A 75 -2.36 -8.48 -2.59
CA ASN A 75 -2.62 -7.74 -1.36
C ASN A 75 -2.31 -6.23 -1.51
N ILE A 76 -1.93 -5.77 -2.70
CA ILE A 76 -1.59 -4.37 -2.97
C ILE A 76 -2.71 -3.75 -3.81
N PHE A 77 -3.52 -2.92 -3.18
CA PHE A 77 -4.68 -2.27 -3.78
C PHE A 77 -4.33 -0.81 -4.12
N ALA A 78 -3.58 -0.61 -5.20
CA ALA A 78 -3.26 0.73 -5.69
C ALA A 78 -4.46 1.40 -6.41
N ILE A 79 -4.51 2.73 -6.36
CA ILE A 79 -5.46 3.56 -7.12
C ILE A 79 -5.09 3.52 -8.61
N ASN A 80 -6.09 3.48 -9.50
CA ASN A 80 -5.90 3.31 -10.93
C ASN A 80 -5.48 4.64 -11.61
N ASP A 81 -4.20 4.75 -11.96
CA ASP A 81 -3.58 5.91 -12.61
C ASP A 81 -3.98 6.11 -14.09
N LYS A 82 -4.60 5.11 -14.70
CA LYS A 82 -5.00 5.14 -16.13
C LYS A 82 -6.39 5.72 -16.36
N LYS A 83 -7.12 6.05 -15.30
CA LYS A 83 -8.47 6.64 -15.35
C LYS A 83 -8.39 8.15 -15.08
N SER A 84 -9.46 8.88 -15.41
CA SER A 84 -9.61 10.25 -14.89
C SER A 84 -9.69 10.22 -13.35
N PRO A 85 -9.44 11.33 -12.65
CA PRO A 85 -9.59 11.40 -11.20
C PRO A 85 -10.92 10.86 -10.68
N GLU A 86 -12.02 11.22 -11.33
CA GLU A 86 -13.37 10.77 -10.96
C GLU A 86 -13.53 9.26 -11.21
N GLY A 87 -13.08 8.78 -12.37
CA GLY A 87 -13.14 7.36 -12.71
C GLY A 87 -12.24 6.50 -11.82
N ALA A 88 -11.09 7.02 -11.38
CA ALA A 88 -10.19 6.37 -10.45
C ALA A 88 -10.82 6.29 -9.05
N ALA A 89 -11.47 7.37 -8.60
CA ALA A 89 -12.17 7.39 -7.32
C ALA A 89 -13.34 6.38 -7.28
N GLU A 90 -14.18 6.36 -8.32
CA GLU A 90 -15.29 5.39 -8.42
C GLU A 90 -14.79 3.95 -8.48
N ASP A 91 -13.76 3.67 -9.29
CA ASP A 91 -13.11 2.35 -9.37
C ASP A 91 -12.62 1.88 -8.01
N TYR A 92 -11.91 2.76 -7.31
CA TYR A 92 -11.30 2.45 -6.04
C TYR A 92 -12.35 2.25 -4.94
N GLU A 93 -13.37 3.10 -4.87
CA GLU A 93 -14.49 2.94 -3.93
C GLU A 93 -15.22 1.60 -4.15
N ASN A 94 -15.50 1.25 -5.40
CA ASN A 94 -16.16 -0.02 -5.73
C ASN A 94 -15.30 -1.23 -5.35
N ARG A 95 -13.99 -1.16 -5.56
CA ARG A 95 -13.04 -2.22 -5.13
C ARG A 95 -13.02 -2.35 -3.61
N LEU A 96 -12.99 -1.24 -2.86
CA LEU A 96 -13.01 -1.27 -1.40
C LEU A 96 -14.31 -1.91 -0.86
N LYS A 97 -15.47 -1.58 -1.42
CA LYS A 97 -16.77 -2.18 -1.03
C LYS A 97 -16.86 -3.68 -1.25
N GLN A 98 -16.05 -4.26 -2.14
CA GLN A 98 -16.02 -5.70 -2.39
C GLN A 98 -15.06 -6.46 -1.45
N LEU A 99 -14.15 -5.74 -0.79
CA LEU A 99 -13.13 -6.32 0.09
C LEU A 99 -13.54 -6.30 1.57
N VAL A 100 -14.55 -5.50 1.93
CA VAL A 100 -15.04 -5.28 3.31
C VAL A 100 -16.43 -5.88 3.48
#